data_AF-A0A4P6K2Q3-F1
#
_entry.id   AF-A0A4P6K2Q3-F1
#
_cell.length_a   1.000
_cell.length_b   1.000
_cell.length_c   1.000
_cell.angle_alpha   90.00
_cell.angle_beta   90.00
_cell.angle_gamma   90.00
#
_symmetry.space_group_name_H-M   'P 1'
#
loop_
_entity.id
_entity.type
_entity.pdbx_description
1 polymer ?
#
loop_
_entity_poly.entity_id
_entity_poly.type
_entity_poly.pdbx_seq_one_letter_code
_entity_poly.pdbx_strand_id
1 'polypeptide(L)'
;MYISAIQLNIKRNLQIILIGLIILETVLVLLALIPAQLWARLLPMLDSATIDGPFPPVIAPLVAALLYIVPTVIGFLANCWQRALLYATLPAWIGLGLFVIAATFKVGAFYLLSSDHIVANVSVLELFAALGGIGWLCRYVFKVR
;
A
#
# COMPACT_ATOMS: atom_id res chain seq x y z
N MET A 1 0.42 -11.79 37.95
CA MET A 1 0.73 -12.75 36.87
C MET A 1 -0.32 -12.77 35.75
N TYR A 2 -1.63 -12.66 36.05
CA TYR A 2 -2.69 -12.66 35.01
C TYR A 2 -2.68 -11.42 34.07
N ILE A 3 -2.37 -10.23 34.61
CA ILE A 3 -2.39 -8.98 33.84
C ILE A 3 -1.30 -8.98 32.73
N SER A 4 -0.15 -9.61 32.97
CA SER A 4 0.91 -9.69 31.96
C SER A 4 0.55 -10.60 30.78
N ALA A 5 -0.20 -11.69 31.03
CA ALA A 5 -0.64 -12.59 29.96
C ALA A 5 -1.67 -11.93 29.03
N ILE A 6 -2.59 -11.13 29.57
CA ILE A 6 -3.59 -10.39 28.79
C ILE A 6 -2.90 -9.32 27.91
N GLN A 7 -1.98 -8.55 28.49
CA GLN A 7 -1.23 -7.52 27.77
C GLN A 7 -0.37 -8.11 26.65
N LEU A 8 0.22 -9.28 26.87
CA LEU A 8 0.97 -10.01 25.85
C LEU A 8 0.09 -10.43 24.68
N ASN A 9 -1.11 -10.96 24.97
CA ASN A 9 -2.03 -11.47 23.96
C ASN A 9 -2.57 -10.34 23.06
N ILE A 10 -2.88 -9.17 23.64
CA ILE A 10 -3.31 -7.97 22.90
C ILE A 10 -2.20 -7.49 21.95
N LYS A 11 -0.96 -7.38 22.43
CA LYS A 11 0.18 -6.96 21.59
C LYS A 11 0.40 -7.92 20.42
N ARG A 12 0.27 -9.23 20.67
CA ARG A 12 0.37 -10.26 19.63
C ARG A 12 -0.73 -10.10 18.57
N ASN A 13 -1.98 -9.94 18.99
CA ASN A 13 -3.10 -9.77 18.06
C ASN A 13 -2.96 -8.51 17.21
N LEU A 14 -2.53 -7.39 17.81
CA LEU A 14 -2.24 -6.16 17.07
C LEU A 14 -1.13 -6.35 16.04
N GLN A 15 -0.07 -7.08 16.37
CA GLN A 15 0.98 -7.41 15.41
C GLN A 15 0.44 -8.27 14.26
N ILE A 16 -0.41 -9.25 14.53
CA ILE A 16 -1.04 -10.08 13.48
C ILE A 16 -1.91 -9.21 12.56
N ILE A 17 -2.72 -8.32 13.12
CA ILE A 17 -3.56 -7.39 12.35
C ILE A 17 -2.68 -6.49 11.48
N LEU A 18 -1.61 -5.94 12.05
CA LEU A 18 -0.70 -5.04 11.34
C LEU A 18 -0.01 -5.76 10.18
N ILE A 19 0.47 -6.99 10.39
CA ILE A 19 1.04 -7.82 9.32
C ILE A 19 -0.02 -8.09 8.24
N GLY A 20 -1.25 -8.43 8.63
CA GLY A 20 -2.35 -8.64 7.71
C GLY A 20 -2.66 -7.41 6.84
N LEU A 21 -2.64 -6.21 7.43
CA LEU A 21 -2.84 -4.95 6.72
C LEU A 21 -1.68 -4.65 5.75
N ILE A 22 -0.44 -4.89 6.14
CA ILE A 22 0.71 -4.74 5.24
C ILE A 22 0.59 -5.68 4.04
N ILE A 23 0.22 -6.94 4.27
CA ILE A 23 0.04 -7.93 3.20
C ILE A 23 -1.11 -7.51 2.28
N LEU A 24 -2.25 -7.10 2.85
CA LEU A 24 -3.40 -6.61 2.09
C LEU A 24 -3.00 -5.43 1.20
N GLU A 25 -2.32 -4.43 1.78
CA GLU A 25 -1.87 -3.26 1.04
C GLU A 25 -0.86 -3.61 -0.06
N THR A 26 0.05 -4.55 0.23
CA THR A 26 0.99 -5.05 -0.77
C THR A 26 0.24 -5.68 -1.94
N VAL A 27 -0.79 -6.48 -1.68
CA VAL A 27 -1.64 -7.05 -2.75
C VAL A 27 -2.36 -5.95 -3.52
N LEU A 28 -2.93 -4.95 -2.86
CA LEU A 28 -3.61 -3.83 -3.53
C LEU A 28 -2.67 -3.06 -4.46
N VAL A 29 -1.46 -2.73 -3.98
CA VAL A 29 -0.42 -2.07 -4.79
C VAL A 29 -0.01 -2.94 -5.97
N LEU A 30 0.17 -4.24 -5.77
CA LEU A 30 0.52 -5.17 -6.84
C LEU A 30 -0.60 -5.34 -7.88
N LEU A 31 -1.86 -5.31 -7.47
CA LEU A 31 -2.99 -5.33 -8.40
C LEU A 31 -3.07 -4.03 -9.21
N ALA A 32 -2.71 -2.89 -8.62
CA ALA A 32 -2.68 -1.59 -9.30
C ALA A 32 -1.58 -1.50 -10.36
N LEU A 33 -0.54 -2.33 -10.25
CA LEU A 33 0.54 -2.45 -11.23
C LEU A 33 0.13 -3.24 -12.49
N ILE A 34 -0.98 -3.98 -12.45
CA ILE A 34 -1.46 -4.75 -13.61
C ILE A 34 -2.03 -3.78 -14.65
N PRO A 35 -1.54 -3.80 -15.91
CA PRO A 35 -2.04 -2.91 -16.96
C PRO A 35 -3.52 -3.16 -17.27
N ALA A 36 -4.27 -2.10 -17.58
CA ALA A 36 -5.68 -2.16 -17.95
C ALA A 36 -5.97 -3.15 -19.11
N GLN A 37 -5.05 -3.28 -20.07
CA GLN A 37 -5.19 -4.22 -21.19
C GLN A 37 -5.15 -5.68 -20.73
N LEU A 38 -4.44 -5.97 -19.63
CA LEU A 38 -4.34 -7.31 -19.07
C LEU A 38 -5.61 -7.64 -18.27
N TRP A 39 -6.15 -6.65 -17.55
CA TRP A 39 -7.48 -6.76 -16.91
C TRP A 39 -8.59 -7.01 -17.93
N ALA A 40 -8.61 -6.29 -19.05
CA ALA A 40 -9.58 -6.50 -20.12
C ALA A 40 -9.47 -7.90 -20.76
N ARG A 41 -8.28 -8.51 -20.78
CA ARG A 41 -8.08 -9.89 -21.26
C ARG A 41 -8.51 -10.94 -20.24
N LEU A 42 -8.28 -10.70 -18.95
CA LEU A 42 -8.64 -11.63 -17.88
C LEU A 42 -10.13 -11.60 -17.57
N LEU A 43 -10.77 -10.44 -17.73
CA LEU A 43 -12.19 -10.21 -17.47
C LEU A 43 -12.87 -9.61 -18.71
N PRO A 44 -13.00 -10.37 -19.81
CA PRO A 44 -13.53 -9.87 -21.07
C PRO A 44 -15.02 -9.48 -21.02
N MET A 45 -15.73 -9.84 -19.95
CA MET A 45 -17.14 -9.49 -19.73
C MET A 45 -17.34 -8.08 -19.15
N LEU A 46 -16.26 -7.39 -18.79
CA LEU A 46 -16.26 -6.03 -18.22
C LEU A 46 -15.70 -5.05 -19.28
N ASP A 47 -16.54 -4.69 -20.25
CA ASP A 47 -16.23 -3.81 -21.40
C ASP A 47 -15.63 -2.44 -21.01
N SER A 48 -15.75 -2.04 -19.74
CA SER A 48 -15.34 -0.73 -19.24
C SER A 48 -13.91 -0.66 -18.69
N ALA A 49 -13.18 -1.79 -18.58
CA ALA A 49 -11.86 -1.82 -17.95
C ALA A 49 -10.74 -1.11 -18.76
N THR A 50 -10.97 -0.78 -20.03
CA THR A 50 -9.97 -0.17 -20.91
C THR A 50 -9.97 1.36 -20.92
N ILE A 51 -11.03 2.00 -20.43
CA ILE A 51 -11.23 3.45 -20.55
C ILE A 51 -10.87 4.20 -19.25
N ASP A 52 -11.16 3.63 -18.08
CA ASP A 52 -11.14 4.37 -16.80
C ASP A 52 -9.96 4.03 -15.86
N GLY A 53 -9.01 3.18 -16.27
CA GLY A 53 -7.81 2.84 -15.49
C GLY A 53 -7.61 1.33 -15.30
N PRO A 54 -6.70 0.90 -14.41
CA PRO A 54 -6.39 -0.52 -14.24
C PRO A 54 -7.53 -1.32 -13.62
N PHE A 55 -8.48 -0.69 -12.92
CA PHE A 55 -9.58 -1.39 -12.26
C PHE A 55 -10.92 -1.14 -12.96
N PRO A 56 -11.83 -2.14 -13.00
CA PRO A 56 -13.21 -1.93 -13.41
C PRO A 56 -13.88 -0.79 -12.60
N PRO A 57 -14.72 0.06 -13.23
CA PRO A 57 -15.30 1.26 -12.59
C PRO A 57 -16.10 0.96 -11.32
N VAL A 58 -16.70 -0.23 -11.22
CA VAL A 58 -17.48 -0.65 -10.05
C VAL A 58 -16.60 -0.81 -8.80
N ILE A 59 -15.35 -1.24 -8.95
CA ILE A 59 -14.43 -1.51 -7.83
C ILE A 59 -13.34 -0.43 -7.67
N ALA A 60 -13.08 0.36 -8.70
CA ALA A 60 -12.03 1.38 -8.68
C ALA A 60 -12.14 2.37 -7.51
N PRO A 61 -13.32 2.93 -7.14
CA PRO A 61 -13.43 3.84 -6.00
C PRO A 61 -13.11 3.17 -4.66
N LEU A 62 -13.51 1.90 -4.50
CA LEU A 62 -13.23 1.14 -3.29
C LEU A 62 -11.73 0.86 -3.15
N VAL A 63 -11.09 0.40 -4.23
CA VAL A 63 -9.65 0.15 -4.23
C VAL A 63 -8.87 1.43 -3.98
N ALA A 64 -9.26 2.53 -4.64
CA ALA A 64 -8.67 3.85 -4.38
C ALA A 64 -8.83 4.25 -2.91
N ALA A 65 -10.03 4.12 -2.32
CA ALA A 65 -10.23 4.42 -0.91
C ALA A 65 -9.34 3.57 0.01
N LEU A 66 -9.21 2.27 -0.29
CA LEU A 66 -8.37 1.36 0.50
C LEU A 66 -6.89 1.75 0.46
N LEU A 67 -6.35 2.12 -0.72
CA LEU A 67 -4.97 2.58 -0.88
C LEU A 67 -4.63 3.84 -0.06
N TYR A 68 -5.64 4.61 0.38
CA TYR A 68 -5.44 5.76 1.26
C TYR A 68 -5.70 5.42 2.74
N ILE A 69 -6.73 4.62 3.01
CA ILE A 69 -7.16 4.30 4.37
C ILE A 69 -6.19 3.31 5.03
N VAL A 70 -5.79 2.25 4.33
CA VAL A 70 -4.97 1.18 4.90
C VAL A 70 -3.60 1.68 5.38
N PRO A 71 -2.79 2.43 4.60
CA PRO A 71 -1.52 2.97 5.11
C PRO A 71 -1.72 3.93 6.29
N THR A 72 -2.84 4.67 6.32
CA THR A 72 -3.21 5.50 7.47
C THR A 72 -3.50 4.66 8.71
N VAL A 73 -4.25 3.56 8.58
CA VAL A 73 -4.54 2.63 9.68
C VAL A 73 -3.26 1.92 10.15
N ILE A 74 -2.38 1.51 9.24
CA ILE A 74 -1.05 0.95 9.58
C ILE A 74 -0.26 1.94 10.43
N GLY A 75 -0.22 3.22 10.02
CA GLY A 75 0.40 4.29 10.80
C GLY A 75 -0.22 4.49 12.17
N PHE A 76 -1.55 4.46 12.26
CA PHE A 76 -2.28 4.58 13.52
C PHE A 76 -2.02 3.43 14.48
N LEU A 77 -1.85 2.21 13.98
CA LEU A 77 -1.55 1.02 14.81
C LEU A 77 -0.07 0.91 15.19
N ALA A 78 0.81 1.71 14.59
CA ALA A 78 2.24 1.63 14.85
C ALA A 78 2.64 2.28 16.18
N ASN A 79 3.52 1.58 16.90
CA ASN A 79 3.96 2.00 18.24
C ASN A 79 4.93 3.19 18.24
N CYS A 80 5.66 3.41 17.16
CA CYS A 80 6.60 4.51 16.99
C CYS A 80 6.54 5.05 15.56
N TRP A 81 6.94 6.31 15.39
CA TRP A 81 6.86 7.00 14.10
C TRP A 81 7.73 6.32 13.02
N GLN A 82 8.89 5.78 13.40
CA GLN A 82 9.76 5.06 12.45
C GLN A 82 9.07 3.81 11.89
N ARG A 83 8.36 3.06 12.75
CA ARG A 83 7.59 1.89 12.31
C ARG A 83 6.38 2.29 11.49
N ALA A 84 5.72 3.39 11.83
CA ALA A 84 4.59 3.90 11.06
C ALA A 84 5.00 4.20 9.61
N LEU A 85 6.10 4.95 9.44
CA LEU A 85 6.64 5.28 8.11
C LEU A 85 7.13 4.03 7.37
N LEU A 86 7.89 3.17 8.04
CA LEU A 86 8.43 1.96 7.41
C LEU A 86 7.30 1.04 6.96
N TYR A 87 6.35 0.71 7.83
CA TYR A 87 5.27 -0.22 7.51
C TYR A 87 4.28 0.34 6.50
N ALA A 88 3.99 1.64 6.56
CA ALA A 88 3.13 2.28 5.55
C ALA A 88 3.81 2.29 4.17
N THR A 89 5.12 2.55 4.07
CA THR A 89 5.82 2.63 2.77
C THR A 89 6.28 1.28 2.21
N LEU A 90 6.37 0.24 3.03
CA LEU A 90 6.88 -1.08 2.62
C LEU A 90 6.13 -1.70 1.43
N PRO A 91 4.78 -1.65 1.36
CA PRO A 91 4.04 -2.07 0.17
C PRO A 91 4.48 -1.36 -1.12
N ALA A 92 4.68 -0.04 -1.06
CA ALA A 92 5.12 0.76 -2.20
C ALA A 92 6.56 0.41 -2.64
N TRP A 93 7.47 0.16 -1.69
CA TRP A 93 8.82 -0.33 -2.00
C TRP A 93 8.81 -1.69 -2.70
N ILE A 94 7.98 -2.62 -2.24
CA ILE A 94 7.83 -3.95 -2.87
C ILE A 94 7.26 -3.79 -4.28
N GLY A 95 6.20 -3.00 -4.43
CA GLY A 95 5.58 -2.73 -5.73
C GLY A 95 6.57 -2.12 -6.72
N LEU A 96 7.33 -1.11 -6.29
CA LEU A 96 8.37 -0.47 -7.10
C LEU A 96 9.45 -1.48 -7.48
N GLY A 97 9.96 -2.27 -6.54
CA GLY A 97 10.97 -3.29 -6.81
C GLY A 97 10.51 -4.31 -7.86
N LEU A 98 9.28 -4.82 -7.74
CA LEU A 98 8.73 -5.77 -8.70
C LEU A 98 8.51 -5.12 -10.08
N PHE A 99 8.00 -3.89 -10.09
CA PHE A 99 7.79 -3.12 -11.31
C PHE A 99 9.10 -2.89 -12.07
N VAL A 100 10.19 -2.58 -11.37
CA VAL A 100 11.52 -2.42 -11.96
C VAL A 100 12.04 -3.69 -12.59
N ILE A 101 11.89 -4.82 -11.90
CA ILE A 101 12.26 -6.13 -12.43
C ILE A 101 11.48 -6.39 -13.73
N ALA A 102 10.16 -6.18 -13.71
CA ALA A 102 9.30 -6.36 -14.88
C ALA A 102 9.64 -5.40 -16.04
N ALA A 103 9.87 -4.12 -15.74
CA ALA A 103 10.22 -3.11 -16.72
C ALA A 103 11.58 -3.37 -17.37
N THR A 104 12.53 -3.95 -16.62
CA THR A 104 13.85 -4.33 -17.15
C THR A 104 13.72 -5.38 -18.27
N PHE A 105 12.77 -6.32 -18.16
CA PHE A 105 12.52 -7.33 -19.20
C PHE A 105 11.83 -6.78 -20.45
N LYS A 106 11.02 -5.72 -20.31
CA LYS A 106 10.18 -5.20 -21.41
C LYS A 106 10.73 -3.95 -22.09
N VAL A 107 11.37 -3.06 -21.33
CA VAL A 107 11.81 -1.72 -21.77
C VAL A 107 13.33 -1.53 -21.61
N GLY A 108 13.97 -2.26 -20.69
CA GLY A 108 15.40 -2.22 -20.42
C GLY A 108 15.77 -1.56 -19.09
N ALA A 109 17.03 -1.72 -18.66
CA ALA A 109 17.51 -1.37 -17.31
C ALA A 109 17.40 0.11 -16.92
N PHE A 110 17.22 1.01 -17.90
CA PHE A 110 17.19 2.47 -17.68
C PHE A 110 15.77 3.07 -17.61
N TYR A 111 14.73 2.24 -17.59
CA TYR A 111 13.34 2.70 -17.52
C TYR A 111 13.09 3.64 -16.32
N LEU A 112 13.69 3.33 -15.17
CA LEU A 112 13.62 4.16 -13.97
C LEU A 112 14.34 5.51 -14.05
N LEU A 113 15.24 5.71 -15.02
CA LEU A 113 16.01 6.96 -15.11
C LEU A 113 15.27 8.04 -15.91
N SER A 114 14.14 7.70 -16.52
CA SER A 114 13.29 8.71 -17.16
C SER A 114 12.59 9.56 -16.08
N SER A 115 12.64 10.87 -16.25
CA SER A 115 12.14 11.86 -15.29
C SER A 115 10.71 11.59 -14.84
N ASP A 116 9.86 11.20 -15.79
CA ASP A 116 8.43 11.06 -15.57
C ASP A 116 8.11 9.84 -14.67
N HIS A 117 8.91 8.78 -14.78
CA HIS A 117 8.77 7.58 -13.94
C HIS A 117 9.41 7.76 -12.56
N ILE A 118 10.47 8.56 -12.43
CA ILE A 118 11.05 8.90 -11.11
C ILE A 118 10.03 9.66 -10.28
N VAL A 119 9.46 10.74 -10.84
CA VAL A 119 8.53 11.61 -10.11
C VAL A 119 7.31 10.81 -9.64
N ALA A 120 6.69 10.04 -10.54
CA ALA A 120 5.52 9.23 -10.17
C ALA A 120 5.83 8.22 -9.05
N ASN A 121 6.96 7.52 -9.12
CA ASN A 121 7.35 6.52 -8.12
C ASN A 121 7.69 7.14 -6.76
N VAL A 122 8.40 8.27 -6.74
CA VAL A 122 8.72 9.00 -5.51
C VAL A 122 7.46 9.57 -4.88
N SER A 123 6.54 10.14 -5.67
CA SER A 123 5.29 10.68 -5.15
C SER A 123 4.40 9.62 -4.47
N VAL A 124 4.42 8.37 -4.94
CA VAL A 124 3.71 7.27 -4.26
C VAL A 124 4.33 6.96 -2.89
N LEU A 125 5.67 6.91 -2.82
CA LEU A 125 6.37 6.72 -1.54
C LEU A 125 6.09 7.86 -0.56
N GLU A 126 6.10 9.10 -1.04
CA GLU A 126 5.77 10.29 -0.25
C GLU A 126 4.34 10.27 0.26
N LEU A 127 3.37 9.91 -0.60
CA LEU A 127 1.98 9.76 -0.21
C LEU A 127 1.81 8.74 0.90
N PHE A 128 2.41 7.56 0.75
CA PHE A 128 2.30 6.48 1.75
C PHE A 128 3.00 6.87 3.06
N ALA A 129 4.14 7.55 2.98
CA ALA A 129 4.82 8.10 4.15
C ALA A 129 3.97 9.16 4.87
N ALA A 130 3.35 10.07 4.12
CA ALA A 130 2.46 11.10 4.66
C ALA A 130 1.25 10.48 5.36
N LEU A 131 0.58 9.52 4.72
CA LEU A 131 -0.58 8.82 5.29
C LEU A 131 -0.20 8.03 6.55
N GLY A 132 0.91 7.29 6.53
CA GLY A 132 1.43 6.58 7.71
C GLY A 132 1.80 7.55 8.85
N GLY A 133 2.40 8.69 8.51
CA GLY A 133 2.71 9.76 9.45
C GLY A 133 1.46 10.39 10.08
N ILE A 134 0.45 10.71 9.26
CA ILE A 134 -0.86 11.23 9.71
C ILE A 134 -1.53 10.23 10.64
N GLY A 135 -1.56 8.96 10.27
CA GLY A 135 -2.12 7.89 11.12
C GLY A 135 -1.46 7.85 12.51
N TRP A 136 -0.12 7.89 12.54
CA TRP A 136 0.63 7.91 13.81
C TRP A 136 0.39 9.19 14.61
N LEU A 137 0.35 10.35 13.96
CA LEU A 137 0.04 11.63 14.61
C LEU A 137 -1.34 11.62 15.24
N CYS A 138 -2.35 11.10 14.54
CA CYS A 138 -3.69 10.93 15.09
C CYS A 138 -3.65 10.10 16.38
N ARG A 139 -2.95 8.96 16.38
CA ARG A 139 -2.77 8.14 17.60
C ARG A 139 -2.14 8.93 18.74
N TYR A 140 -1.09 9.70 18.44
CA TYR A 140 -0.40 10.54 19.42
C TYR A 140 -1.32 11.61 20.02
N VAL A 141 -2.10 12.30 19.19
CA VAL A 141 -3.07 13.32 19.60
C VAL A 141 -4.17 12.72 20.46
N PHE A 142 -4.70 11.55 20.10
CA PHE A 142 -5.72 10.84 20.88
C PHE A 142 -5.15 10.12 22.12
N LYS A 143 -3.85 10.21 22.40
CA LYS A 143 -3.16 9.58 23.55
C LYS A 143 -3.43 8.09 23.69
N VAL A 144 -3.60 7.38 22.57
CA VAL A 144 -3.83 5.94 22.56
C VAL A 144 -2.49 5.24 22.85
N ARG A 145 -2.31 4.80 24.10
CA ARG A 145 -1.11 4.08 24.57
C ARG A 145 -1.13 2.62 24.14
#